data_AF-A0A2U3KJJ0-F1
#
_entry.id   AF-A0A2U3KJJ0-F1
#
_cell.length_a   1.000
_cell.length_b   1.000
_cell.length_c   1.000
_cell.angle_alpha   90.00
_cell.angle_beta   90.00
_cell.angle_gamma   90.00
#
_symmetry.space_group_name_H-M   'P 1'
#
loop_
_entity.id
_entity.type
_entity.pdbx_description
1 polymer ?
#
loop_
_entity_poly.entity_id
_entity_poly.type
_entity_poly.pdbx_seq_one_letter_code
_entity_poly.pdbx_strand_id
1 'polypeptide(L)' 'MHRLVARYGGKASNWIKKSSPVFEIEGQHFEYHWYEHPGIGKFELKRKQVPQP' A
#
# COMPACT_ATOMS: atom_id res chain seq x y z
N MET A 1 4.01 9.47 -1.74
CA MET A 1 4.53 9.44 -3.13
C MET A 1 6.02 9.74 -3.25
N HIS A 2 6.54 10.85 -2.70
CA HIS A 2 7.93 11.29 -2.95
C HIS A 2 8.99 10.21 -2.72
N ARG A 3 8.88 9.42 -1.65
CA ARG A 3 9.81 8.31 -1.39
C ARG A 3 9.80 7.23 -2.50
N LEU A 4 8.64 6.89 -3.06
CA LEU A 4 8.52 5.86 -4.10
C LEU A 4 9.14 6.33 -5.42
N VAL A 5 8.87 7.58 -5.79
CA VAL A 5 9.50 8.22 -6.95
C VAL A 5 11.01 8.33 -6.77
N ALA A 6 11.48 8.73 -5.59
CA ALA A 6 12.91 8.81 -5.31
C ALA A 6 13.62 7.44 -5.34
N ARG A 7 12.93 6.37 -4.91
CA ARG A 7 13.52 5.02 -4.81
C ARG A 7 13.45 4.22 -6.11
N TYR A 8 12.35 4.34 -6.85
CA TYR A 8 12.05 3.48 -8.00
C TYR A 8 11.82 4.26 -9.30
N GLY A 9 11.84 5.60 -9.25
CA GLY A 9 11.57 6.46 -10.40
C GLY A 9 10.09 6.53 -10.77
N GLY A 10 9.84 7.01 -11.99
CA GLY A 10 8.49 7.23 -12.52
C GLY A 10 7.85 8.53 -12.04
N LYS A 11 6.66 8.83 -12.57
CA LYS A 11 5.87 10.00 -12.14
C LYS A 11 5.01 9.64 -10.94
N ALA A 12 4.86 10.58 -10.02
CA ALA A 12 3.96 10.45 -8.87
C ALA A 12 2.53 10.03 -9.30
N SER A 13 2.01 10.59 -10.39
CA SER A 13 0.68 10.26 -10.94
C SER A 13 0.48 8.80 -11.34
N ASN A 14 1.57 8.07 -11.60
CA ASN A 14 1.51 6.68 -12.06
C ASN A 14 1.54 5.67 -10.91
N TRP A 15 1.77 6.15 -9.68
CA TRP A 15 1.70 5.31 -8.49
C TRP A 15 0.26 5.27 -7.98
N ILE A 16 -0.36 4.10 -8.05
CA ILE A 16 -1.75 3.90 -7.64
C ILE A 16 -1.74 3.42 -6.21
N LYS A 17 -2.42 4.14 -5.31
CA LYS A 17 -2.64 3.71 -3.93
C LYS A 17 -3.89 2.84 -3.87
N LYS A 18 -3.80 1.69 -3.22
CA LYS A 18 -4.93 0.78 -2.96
C LYS A 18 -4.94 0.35 -1.50
N SER A 19 -6.11 -0.10 -1.06
CA SER A 19 -6.32 -0.67 0.27
C SER A 19 -7.19 -1.91 0.19
N SER A 20 -6.99 -2.85 1.13
CA SER A 20 -7.89 -3.99 1.30
C SER A 20 -9.06 -3.60 2.20
N PRO A 21 -10.13 -4.41 2.26
CA PRO A 21 -11.03 -4.45 3.40
C PRO A 21 -10.25 -4.77 4.70
N VAL A 22 -10.88 -4.47 5.84
CA VAL A 22 -10.38 -4.91 7.15
C VAL A 22 -10.51 -6.43 7.25
N PHE A 23 -9.47 -7.08 7.79
CA PHE A 23 -9.44 -8.53 8.02
C PHE A 23 -8.84 -8.82 9.40
N GLU A 24 -9.15 -9.99 9.95
CA GLU A 24 -8.68 -10.42 11.26
C GLU A 24 -7.48 -11.38 11.14
N ILE A 25 -6.47 -11.19 11.98
CA ILE A 25 -5.41 -12.16 12.26
C ILE A 25 -5.28 -12.24 13.79
N GLU A 26 -5.43 -13.42 14.37
CA GLU A 26 -5.24 -13.66 15.82
C GLU A 26 -6.04 -12.68 16.72
N GLY A 27 -7.31 -12.39 16.36
CA GLY A 27 -8.18 -11.47 17.09
C GLY A 27 -7.86 -9.97 16.90
N GLN A 28 -6.80 -9.64 16.15
CA GLN A 28 -6.44 -8.28 15.80
C GLN A 28 -6.92 -7.93 14.39
N HIS A 29 -7.42 -6.71 14.22
CA HIS A 29 -7.92 -6.23 12.94
C HIS A 29 -6.81 -5.50 12.18
N PHE A 30 -6.71 -5.77 10.89
CA PHE A 30 -5.69 -5.20 10.00
C PHE A 30 -6.28 -4.73 8.69
N GLU A 31 -5.57 -3.79 8.07
CA GLU A 31 -5.81 -3.32 6.71
C GLU A 31 -4.49 -3.33 5.94
N TYR A 32 -4.51 -3.81 4.71
CA TYR A 32 -3.36 -3.71 3.81
C TYR A 32 -3.46 -2.43 3.01
N HIS A 33 -2.36 -1.67 2.95
CA HIS A 33 -2.18 -0.53 2.05
C HIS A 33 -1.03 -0.83 1.12
N TRP A 34 -1.21 -0.63 -0.17
CA TRP A 34 -0.10 -0.73 -1.11
C TRP A 34 -0.11 0.37 -2.14
N TYR A 35 1.07 0.58 -2.71
CA TYR A 35 1.25 1.37 -3.91
C TYR A 35 1.74 0.46 -5.02
N GLU A 36 1.17 0.59 -6.21
CA GLU A 36 1.61 -0.13 -7.41
C GLU A 36 1.94 0.87 -8.53
N HIS A 37 2.95 0.57 -9.33
CA HIS A 37 3.25 1.30 -10.57
C HIS A 37 3.31 0.28 -11.72
N PRO A 38 2.21 0.08 -12.46
CA PRO A 38 2.12 -0.98 -13.47
C PRO A 38 3.17 -0.83 -14.59
N GLY A 39 3.49 0.40 -14.99
CA GLY A 39 4.48 0.65 -16.05
C GLY A 39 5.93 0.25 -15.71
N ILE A 40 6.27 0.02 -14.44
CA ILE A 40 7.61 -0.46 -14.03
C ILE A 40 7.53 -1.77 -13.24
N GLY A 41 6.32 -2.36 -13.10
CA GLY A 41 6.11 -3.61 -12.37
C GLY A 41 6.49 -3.57 -10.89
N LYS A 42 6.45 -2.40 -10.23
CA LYS A 42 6.79 -2.27 -8.81
C LYS A 42 5.55 -2.16 -7.94
N PHE A 43 5.60 -2.76 -6.76
CA PHE A 43 4.64 -2.55 -5.70
C PHE A 43 5.32 -2.45 -4.33
N GLU A 44 4.71 -1.71 -3.41
CA GLU A 44 5.12 -1.68 -2.00
C GLU A 44 3.90 -1.83 -1.10
N LEU A 45 3.88 -2.89 -0.30
CA LEU A 45 2.78 -3.26 0.60
C LEU A 45 3.15 -2.94 2.05
N LYS A 46 2.18 -2.40 2.79
CA LYS A 46 2.24 -2.19 4.23
C LYS A 46 0.99 -2.78 4.88
N ARG A 47 1.18 -3.55 5.95
CA ARG A 47 0.10 -3.94 6.86
C ARG A 47 -0.04 -2.88 7.95
N LYS A 48 -1.25 -2.45 8.23
CA LYS A 48 -1.58 -1.54 9.33
C LYS A 48 -2.57 -2.22 10.26
N GLN A 49 -2.28 -2.27 11.56
CA GLN A 49 -3.26 -2.67 12.56
C GLN A 49 -4.29 -1.54 12.71
N VAL A 50 -5.57 -1.89 12.77
CA VAL A 50 -6.68 -0.96 12.96
C VAL A 50 -7.41 -1.30 14.26
N PRO A 51 -7.98 -0.30 14.96
CA PRO A 51 -8.86 -0.57 16.09
C PRO A 51 -10.07 -1.40 15.64
N GLN A 52 -10.60 -2.23 16.53
CA GLN A 52 -11.94 -2.81 16.31
C GLN A 52 -12.95 -1.64 16.25
N PRO A 53 -13.87 -1.65 15.27
CA PRO A 53 -14.93 -0.65 15.19
C PRO A 53 -15.89 -0.71 16.39
#